data_AF-A0A920I007-F1
#
_entry.id   AF-A0A920I007-F1
#
_cell.length_a   1.000
_cell.length_b   1.000
_cell.length_c   1.000
_cell.angle_alpha   90.00
_cell.angle_beta   90.00
_cell.angle_gamma   90.00
#
_symmetry.space_group_name_H-M   'P 1'
#
loop_
_entity.id
_entity.type
_entity.pdbx_description
1 polymer ?
#
loop_
_entity_poly.entity_id
_entity_poly.type
_entity_poly.pdbx_seq_one_letter_code
_entity_poly.pdbx_strand_id
1 'polypeptide(L)'
;MQKNKEFEDICDILLFDAPSEALPGGNGKKFDWDILKDFKSKKKWMLAGGLNIENIEKAIDITKAPAIDISSGLEIRKGVKDPKLIEDFIIKCKEL
;
A
#
# COMPACT_ATOMS: atom_id res chain seq x y z
N MET A 1 -5.66 -14.25 6.80
CA MET A 1 -4.37 -14.49 6.11
C MET A 1 -4.23 -15.86 5.46
N GLN A 2 -5.10 -16.87 5.67
CA GLN A 2 -4.86 -18.24 5.15
C GLN A 2 -4.78 -18.40 3.62
N LYS A 3 -5.35 -17.48 2.82
CA LYS A 3 -5.39 -17.61 1.35
C LYS A 3 -4.08 -17.32 0.63
N ASN A 4 -3.15 -16.57 1.22
CA ASN A 4 -1.90 -16.21 0.52
C ASN A 4 -1.06 -17.44 0.16
N LYS A 5 -1.06 -18.47 1.02
CA LYS A 5 -0.27 -19.69 0.84
C LYS A 5 -0.60 -20.44 -0.45
N GLU A 6 -1.86 -20.38 -0.90
CA GLU A 6 -2.30 -21.01 -2.15
C GLU A 6 -1.69 -20.34 -3.39
N PHE A 7 -1.35 -19.05 -3.28
CA PHE A 7 -0.75 -18.28 -4.37
C PHE A 7 0.77 -18.20 -4.30
N GLU A 8 1.36 -18.38 -3.10
CA GLU A 8 2.80 -18.31 -2.91
C GLU A 8 3.58 -19.25 -3.83
N ASP A 9 3.04 -20.40 -4.23
CA ASP A 9 3.78 -21.32 -5.11
C ASP A 9 3.68 -20.96 -6.60
N ILE A 10 2.74 -20.09 -6.99
CA ILE A 10 2.45 -19.77 -8.41
C ILE A 10 2.64 -18.29 -8.77
N CYS A 11 3.07 -17.45 -7.81
CA CYS A 11 3.36 -16.04 -8.04
C CYS A 11 4.80 -15.67 -7.65
N ASP A 12 5.35 -14.65 -8.31
CA ASP A 12 6.63 -14.06 -7.93
C ASP A 12 6.51 -13.03 -6.80
N ILE A 13 5.38 -12.29 -6.78
CA ILE A 13 5.12 -11.21 -5.82
C ILE A 13 3.64 -11.23 -5.40
N LEU A 14 3.40 -11.08 -4.10
CA LEU A 14 2.05 -10.85 -3.56
C LEU A 14 1.77 -9.34 -3.42
N LEU A 15 0.63 -8.89 -3.94
CA LEU A 15 0.14 -7.51 -3.77
C LEU A 15 -1.00 -7.52 -2.75
N PHE A 16 -0.83 -6.85 -1.62
CA PHE A 16 -1.89 -6.64 -0.64
C PHE A 16 -2.51 -5.26 -0.85
N ASP A 17 -3.70 -5.24 -1.46
CA ASP A 17 -4.45 -4.01 -1.71
C ASP A 17 -5.35 -3.66 -0.52
N ALA A 18 -4.99 -2.56 0.16
CA ALA A 18 -5.64 -2.01 1.34
C ALA A 18 -6.42 -0.74 0.95
N PRO A 19 -7.70 -0.82 0.56
CA PRO A 19 -8.42 0.34 0.00
C PRO A 19 -8.44 1.54 0.96
N SER A 20 -8.35 2.75 0.41
CA SER A 20 -8.58 3.97 1.18
C SER A 20 -10.03 4.04 1.67
N GLU A 21 -10.25 4.82 2.73
CA GLU A 21 -11.51 5.07 3.43
C GLU A 21 -12.72 5.47 2.54
N ALA A 22 -12.51 5.79 1.26
CA ALA A 22 -13.51 6.35 0.36
C ALA A 22 -14.10 5.31 -0.60
N LEU A 23 -14.81 4.31 -0.07
CA LEU A 23 -15.86 3.63 -0.83
C LEU A 23 -17.20 4.29 -0.51
N PRO A 24 -18.04 4.66 -1.49
CA PRO A 24 -19.40 5.11 -1.22
C PRO A 24 -20.19 3.91 -0.68
N GLY A 25 -20.47 3.92 0.64
CA GLY A 25 -21.13 2.77 1.28
C GLY A 25 -21.07 2.70 2.80
N GLY A 26 -20.37 3.62 3.48
CA GLY A 26 -20.45 3.75 4.93
C GLY A 26 -19.55 2.77 5.68
N ASN A 27 -18.55 3.34 6.38
CA ASN A 27 -18.16 2.96 7.75
C ASN A 27 -17.00 3.82 8.28
N GLY A 28 -16.35 4.66 7.46
CA GLY A 28 -15.36 5.65 7.95
C GLY A 28 -14.21 5.04 8.76
N LYS A 29 -13.93 3.74 8.56
CA LYS A 29 -12.84 3.05 9.23
C LYS A 29 -11.64 3.06 8.29
N LYS A 30 -10.55 3.69 8.73
CA LYS A 30 -9.20 3.50 8.19
C LYS A 30 -8.96 2.01 7.98
N PHE A 31 -8.39 1.64 6.83
CA PHE A 31 -7.91 0.28 6.66
C PHE A 31 -6.93 -0.01 7.80
N ASP A 32 -7.18 -1.11 8.51
CA ASP A 32 -6.37 -1.49 9.64
C ASP A 32 -5.13 -2.24 9.15
N TRP A 33 -4.03 -1.51 8.98
CA TRP A 33 -2.74 -2.07 8.60
C TRP A 33 -2.19 -3.07 9.64
N ASP A 34 -2.69 -3.08 10.88
CA ASP A 34 -2.28 -4.07 11.88
C ASP A 34 -2.61 -5.50 11.46
N ILE A 35 -3.55 -5.69 10.52
CA ILE A 35 -3.81 -7.01 9.94
C ILE A 35 -2.56 -7.61 9.28
N LEU A 36 -1.64 -6.78 8.76
CA LEU A 36 -0.38 -7.18 8.13
C LEU A 36 0.80 -7.13 9.11
N LYS A 37 0.58 -6.79 10.38
CA LYS A 37 1.63 -6.78 11.39
C LYS A 37 2.23 -8.17 11.54
N ASP A 38 3.57 -8.22 11.59
CA ASP A 38 4.36 -9.45 11.68
C ASP A 38 4.13 -10.44 10.51
N PHE A 39 3.52 -9.99 9.40
CA PHE A 39 3.34 -10.82 8.23
C PHE A 39 4.69 -11.20 7.62
N LYS A 40 4.87 -12.50 7.41
CA LYS A 40 6.05 -13.07 6.74
C LYS A 40 5.58 -13.94 5.59
N SER A 41 6.08 -13.65 4.40
CA SER A 41 5.88 -14.48 3.21
C SER A 41 7.20 -15.09 2.77
N LYS A 42 7.13 -16.28 2.15
CA LYS A 42 8.27 -16.85 1.42
C LYS A 42 8.54 -16.13 0.10
N LYS A 43 7.58 -15.35 -0.39
CA LYS A 43 7.67 -14.55 -1.61
C LYS A 43 7.89 -13.08 -1.27
N LYS A 44 8.37 -12.33 -2.28
CA LYS A 44 8.32 -10.88 -2.23
C LYS A 44 6.86 -10.45 -2.10
N TRP A 45 6.62 -9.34 -1.44
CA TRP A 45 5.28 -8.78 -1.35
C TRP A 45 5.33 -7.27 -1.32
N MET A 46 4.21 -6.64 -1.63
CA MET A 46 4.06 -5.20 -1.61
C MET A 46 2.71 -4.80 -1.04
N LEU A 47 2.68 -3.62 -0.41
CA LEU A 47 1.45 -2.99 0.10
C LEU A 47 0.96 -1.97 -0.93
N ALA A 48 -0.33 -2.02 -1.21
CA ALA A 48 -1.03 -1.06 -2.06
C ALA A 48 -2.29 -0.55 -1.39
N GLY A 49 -2.97 0.38 -2.06
CA GLY A 49 -4.29 0.85 -1.68
C GLY A 49 -4.24 2.01 -0.69
N GLY A 50 -4.89 3.11 -1.07
CA GLY A 50 -5.09 4.26 -0.20
C GLY A 50 -3.85 4.98 0.32
N LEU A 51 -2.67 4.68 -0.22
CA LEU A 51 -1.41 5.30 0.18
C LEU A 51 -1.24 6.69 -0.43
N ASN A 52 -0.62 7.59 0.33
CA ASN A 52 -0.22 8.93 -0.07
C ASN A 52 1.00 9.40 0.73
N ILE A 53 1.52 10.59 0.42
CA ILE A 53 2.70 11.13 1.10
C ILE A 53 2.51 11.36 2.62
N GLU A 54 1.27 11.56 3.06
CA GLU A 54 0.94 11.84 4.46
C GLU A 54 0.88 10.57 5.32
N ASN A 55 0.59 9.42 4.72
CA ASN A 55 0.30 8.18 5.44
C ASN A 55 1.31 7.05 5.19
N ILE A 56 2.21 7.21 4.22
CA ILE A 56 3.14 6.16 3.79
C ILE A 56 4.09 5.70 4.89
N GLU A 57 4.63 6.64 5.68
CA GLU A 57 5.55 6.35 6.79
C GLU A 57 4.88 5.47 7.84
N LYS A 58 3.65 5.83 8.24
CA LYS A 58 2.85 5.03 9.17
C LYS A 58 2.53 3.63 8.60
N ALA A 59 2.21 3.55 7.32
CA ALA A 59 1.90 2.27 6.67
C ALA A 59 3.12 1.34 6.67
N ILE A 60 4.29 1.86 6.30
CA ILE A 60 5.56 1.13 6.33
C ILE A 60 5.90 0.73 7.76
N ASP A 61 5.69 1.61 8.73
CA ASP A 61 6.04 1.30 10.12
C ASP A 61 5.23 0.18 10.73
N ILE A 62 3.93 0.12 10.45
CA ILE A 62 3.03 -0.91 10.97
C ILE A 62 3.27 -2.24 10.25
N THR A 63 3.35 -2.21 8.92
CA THR A 63 3.36 -3.43 8.10
C THR A 63 4.75 -3.98 7.84
N LYS A 64 5.78 -3.14 7.95
CA LYS A 64 7.16 -3.42 7.50
C LYS A 64 7.21 -3.95 6.06
N ALA A 65 6.30 -3.45 5.21
CA ALA A 65 6.22 -3.83 3.81
C ALA A 65 7.55 -3.55 3.08
N PRO A 66 8.12 -4.52 2.34
CA PRO A 66 9.40 -4.35 1.66
C PRO A 66 9.28 -3.61 0.33
N ALA A 67 8.05 -3.40 -0.16
CA ALA A 67 7.74 -2.66 -1.37
C ALA A 67 6.35 -2.04 -1.27
N ILE A 68 6.16 -0.94 -2.01
CA ILE A 68 4.95 -0.14 -2.00
C ILE A 68 4.48 0.06 -3.44
N ASP A 69 3.19 -0.12 -3.67
CA ASP A 69 2.50 0.28 -4.89
C ASP A 69 1.52 1.41 -4.59
N ILE A 70 1.67 2.52 -5.31
CA ILE A 70 0.86 3.72 -5.12
C ILE A 70 0.34 4.21 -6.46
N SER A 71 -0.96 4.48 -6.51
CA SER A 71 -1.61 5.00 -7.70
C SER A 71 -2.34 6.31 -7.43
N SER A 72 -3.55 6.28 -6.88
CA SER A 72 -4.41 7.47 -6.74
C SER A 72 -3.83 8.55 -5.83
N GLY A 73 -2.97 8.21 -4.88
CA GLY A 73 -2.27 9.19 -4.03
C GLY A 73 -1.27 10.08 -4.76
N LEU A 74 -0.97 9.79 -6.04
CA LEU A 74 -0.10 10.59 -6.92
C LEU A 74 -0.88 11.26 -8.06
N GLU A 75 -2.20 11.37 -7.93
CA GLU A 75 -3.09 11.96 -8.93
C GLU A 75 -3.68 13.30 -8.45
N ILE A 76 -3.77 14.29 -9.35
CA ILE A 76 -4.50 15.54 -9.11
C ILE A 76 -6.00 15.41 -9.40
N ARG A 77 -6.36 14.43 -10.23
CA ARG A 77 -7.73 13.99 -10.51
C ARG A 77 -7.68 12.58 -11.09
N LYS A 78 -8.78 11.83 -11.01
CA LYS A 78 -8.86 10.42 -11.41
C LYS A 78 -8.16 10.15 -12.76
N GLY A 79 -7.13 9.32 -12.75
CA GLY A 79 -6.36 8.90 -13.91
C GLY A 79 -5.32 9.92 -14.42
N VAL A 80 -5.14 11.06 -13.74
CA VAL A 80 -4.17 12.09 -14.13
C VAL A 80 -3.12 12.24 -13.03
N LYS A 81 -1.94 11.68 -13.30
CA LYS A 81 -0.76 11.77 -12.42
C LYS A 81 -0.18 13.18 -12.40
N ASP A 82 0.40 13.55 -11.28
CA ASP A 82 1.18 14.77 -11.14
C ASP A 82 2.68 14.43 -11.00
N PRO A 83 3.54 14.85 -11.94
CA PRO A 83 4.98 14.63 -11.86
C PRO A 83 5.61 15.16 -10.57
N LYS A 84 5.10 16.26 -10.00
CA LYS A 84 5.60 16.83 -8.76
C LYS A 84 5.26 15.94 -7.57
N LEU A 85 4.04 15.42 -7.50
CA LEU A 85 3.67 14.45 -6.46
C LEU A 85 4.51 13.17 -6.55
N ILE A 86 4.80 12.70 -7.77
CA ILE A 86 5.70 11.55 -7.97
C ILE A 86 7.10 11.84 -7.45
N GLU A 87 7.68 12.99 -7.81
CA GLU A 87 9.01 13.41 -7.35
C GLU A 87 9.07 13.49 -5.82
N ASP A 88 8.13 14.21 -5.20
CA ASP A 88 8.08 14.40 -3.76
C ASP A 88 7.89 13.07 -3.02
N PHE A 89 7.08 12.17 -3.58
CA PHE A 89 6.89 10.83 -3.02
C PHE A 89 8.17 9.99 -3.10
N ILE A 90 8.89 10.00 -4.22
CA ILE A 90 10.16 9.27 -4.36
C ILE A 90 11.21 9.81 -3.39
N ILE A 91 11.28 11.13 -3.20
CA ILE A 91 12.19 11.75 -2.22
C ILE A 91 11.82 11.26 -0.81
N LYS A 92 10.54 11.37 -0.42
CA LYS A 92 10.06 10.90 0.88
C LYS A 92 10.40 9.42 1.11
N CYS A 93 10.17 8.54 0.13
CA CYS A 93 10.49 7.12 0.25
C CYS A 93 11.98 6.79 0.38
N LYS A 94 12.88 7.67 -0.07
CA LYS A 94 14.34 7.49 0.12
C LYS A 94 14.82 7.87 1.52
N GLU A 95 14.00 8.61 2.27
CA GLU A 95 14.27 9.07 3.63
C GLU A 95 13.66 8.15 4.70
N LEU A 96 12.81 7.19 4.29
CA LEU A 96 12.19 6.17 5.14
C LEU A 96 13.01 4.88 5.15
#